data_AF-A0A4S2A8T2-F1
#
_entry.id   AF-A0A4S2A8T2-F1
#
_cell.length_a   1.000
_cell.length_b   1.000
_cell.length_c   1.000
_cell.angle_alpha   90.00
_cell.angle_beta   90.00
_cell.angle_gamma   90.00
#
_symmetry.space_group_name_H-M   'P 1'
#
loop_
_entity.id
_entity.type
_entity.pdbx_description
1 polymer ?
#
loop_
_entity_poly.entity_id
_entity_poly.type
_entity_poly.pdbx_seq_one_letter_code
_entity_poly.pdbx_strand_id
1 'polypeptide(L)'
;MKKEEKLEIKLNVQKESWKSLWLMARRYGMSPEKMLEQFVADLTCGAGSGGSDERDLAERWYYRSFEMMGEDTFVSYLCSDEDMIEEVMELKGRITKSEQYISEVKKRIETGERIFVHYGKADKKSLIAATWEELGYESREAWDKECEEEIREEKEIVSENEERLKEIWENFQRARASQSATYEEEMKKLDEFLEEYGKSFR
;
A
#
# COMPACT_ATOMS: atom_id res chain seq x y z
N MET A 1 8.10 -6.61 22.37
CA MET A 1 6.96 -7.45 21.92
C MET A 1 6.13 -6.63 20.97
N LYS A 2 5.98 -7.07 19.71
CA LYS A 2 4.94 -6.52 18.83
C LYS A 2 3.59 -6.74 19.54
N LYS A 3 2.75 -5.71 19.58
CA LYS A 3 1.44 -5.77 20.25
C LYS A 3 0.54 -6.66 19.39
N GLU A 4 -0.09 -7.66 19.98
CA GLU A 4 -1.11 -8.44 19.27
C GLU A 4 -2.33 -7.54 19.04
N GLU A 5 -2.74 -7.42 17.79
CA GLU A 5 -3.94 -6.71 17.40
C GLU A 5 -5.05 -7.72 17.11
N LYS A 6 -6.23 -7.47 17.69
CA LYS A 6 -7.38 -8.33 17.47
C LYS A 6 -8.11 -7.85 16.21
N LEU A 7 -7.98 -8.63 15.14
CA LEU A 7 -8.73 -8.43 13.90
C LEU A 7 -10.05 -9.21 13.94
N GLU A 8 -11.10 -8.65 13.37
CA GLU A 8 -12.41 -9.32 13.23
C GLU A 8 -12.64 -9.74 11.78
N ILE A 9 -12.83 -11.04 11.56
CA ILE A 9 -13.22 -11.60 10.27
C ILE A 9 -14.64 -12.15 10.33
N LYS A 10 -15.44 -11.88 9.30
CA LYS A 10 -16.79 -12.45 9.16
C LYS A 10 -16.76 -13.59 8.16
N LEU A 11 -17.16 -14.78 8.59
CA LEU A 11 -17.14 -16.00 7.77
C LEU A 11 -18.56 -16.41 7.37
N ASN A 12 -18.74 -16.71 6.09
CA ASN A 12 -19.97 -17.30 5.57
C ASN A 12 -19.84 -18.83 5.60
N VAL A 13 -20.45 -19.46 6.61
CA VAL A 13 -20.37 -20.93 6.81
C VAL A 13 -21.76 -21.55 6.90
N GLN A 14 -21.88 -22.77 6.39
CA GLN A 14 -23.09 -23.59 6.61
C GLN A 14 -23.25 -23.91 8.11
N LYS A 15 -24.50 -23.93 8.59
CA LYS A 15 -24.80 -24.11 10.02
C LYS A 15 -24.31 -25.44 10.57
N GLU A 16 -24.37 -26.48 9.74
CA GLU A 16 -23.93 -27.85 10.04
C GLU A 16 -22.39 -27.91 10.18
N SER A 17 -21.67 -27.22 9.29
CA SER A 17 -20.22 -27.10 9.35
C SER A 17 -19.78 -26.32 10.59
N TRP A 18 -20.48 -25.22 10.92
CA TRP A 18 -20.24 -24.47 12.15
C TRP A 18 -20.42 -25.32 13.41
N LYS A 19 -21.52 -26.09 13.48
CA LYS A 19 -21.76 -27.03 14.59
C LYS A 19 -20.65 -28.06 14.71
N SER A 20 -20.17 -28.59 13.59
CA SER A 20 -19.11 -29.58 13.55
C SER A 20 -17.78 -29.00 14.07
N LEU A 21 -17.39 -27.82 13.59
CA LEU A 21 -16.21 -27.09 14.06
C LEU A 21 -16.30 -26.82 15.58
N TRP A 22 -17.48 -26.41 16.05
CA TRP A 22 -17.70 -26.15 17.47
C TRP A 22 -17.47 -27.40 18.33
N LEU A 23 -17.98 -28.55 17.91
CA LEU A 23 -17.77 -29.82 18.62
C LEU A 23 -16.31 -30.28 18.57
N MET A 24 -15.62 -30.08 17.44
CA MET A 24 -14.19 -30.39 17.30
C MET A 24 -13.34 -29.55 18.26
N ALA A 25 -13.56 -28.24 18.31
CA ALA A 25 -12.85 -27.34 19.22
C ALA A 25 -13.11 -27.70 20.70
N ARG A 26 -14.38 -27.93 21.06
CA ARG A 26 -14.74 -28.24 22.45
C ARG A 26 -14.23 -29.59 22.94
N ARG A 27 -14.03 -30.56 22.05
CA ARG A 27 -13.37 -31.84 22.38
C ARG A 27 -11.99 -31.62 23.02
N TYR A 28 -11.29 -30.58 22.62
CA TYR A 28 -9.95 -30.25 23.11
C TYR A 28 -9.94 -29.02 24.05
N GLY A 29 -11.09 -28.64 24.60
CA GLY A 29 -11.18 -27.53 25.56
C GLY A 29 -10.94 -26.14 24.96
N MET A 30 -10.95 -25.98 23.63
CA MET A 30 -10.72 -24.70 22.96
C MET A 30 -12.00 -24.14 22.32
N SER A 31 -11.94 -22.89 21.89
CA SER A 31 -13.00 -22.25 21.10
C SER A 31 -12.72 -22.39 19.60
N PRO A 32 -13.75 -22.32 18.73
CA PRO A 32 -13.57 -22.33 17.28
C PRO A 32 -12.62 -21.23 16.80
N GLU A 33 -12.70 -20.05 17.39
CA GLU A 33 -11.84 -18.90 17.06
C GLU A 33 -10.38 -19.25 17.33
N LYS A 34 -10.07 -19.85 18.48
CA LYS A 34 -8.70 -20.23 18.81
C LYS A 34 -8.14 -21.29 17.86
N MET A 35 -8.98 -22.24 17.45
CA MET A 35 -8.61 -23.26 16.46
C MET A 35 -8.31 -22.62 15.09
N LEU A 36 -9.11 -21.63 14.66
CA LEU A 36 -8.86 -20.91 13.41
C LEU A 36 -7.61 -20.03 13.49
N GLU A 37 -7.36 -19.35 14.61
CA GLU A 37 -6.12 -18.60 14.86
C GLU A 37 -4.87 -19.50 14.71
N GLN A 38 -4.91 -20.72 15.26
CA GLN A 38 -3.81 -21.68 15.11
C GLN A 38 -3.61 -22.10 13.66
N PHE A 39 -4.69 -22.39 12.95
CA PHE A 39 -4.62 -22.75 11.53
C PHE A 39 -4.01 -21.63 10.68
N VAL A 40 -4.38 -20.37 10.93
CA VAL A 40 -3.76 -19.20 10.28
C VAL A 40 -2.27 -19.13 10.62
N ALA A 41 -1.89 -19.35 11.89
CA ALA A 41 -0.48 -19.35 12.29
C ALA A 41 0.33 -20.47 11.62
N ASP A 42 -0.27 -21.64 11.37
CA ASP A 42 0.39 -22.72 10.62
C ASP A 42 0.55 -22.37 9.14
N LEU A 43 -0.45 -21.74 8.51
CA LEU A 43 -0.35 -21.27 7.13
C LEU A 43 0.73 -20.22 6.92
N THR A 44 0.90 -19.30 7.88
CA THR A 44 1.82 -18.15 7.74
C THR A 44 3.13 -18.35 8.49
N CYS A 45 3.42 -19.56 8.98
CA CYS A 45 4.58 -19.84 9.84
C CYS A 45 4.70 -18.89 11.06
N GLY A 46 3.56 -18.45 11.61
CA GLY A 46 3.46 -17.45 12.67
C GLY A 46 3.78 -17.98 14.07
N ALA A 47 3.82 -17.06 15.05
CA ALA A 47 4.21 -17.33 16.43
C ALA A 47 3.32 -18.35 17.19
N GLY A 48 2.11 -18.61 16.69
CA GLY A 48 1.16 -19.58 17.25
C GLY A 48 1.16 -20.95 16.55
N SER A 49 2.10 -21.21 15.65
CA SER A 49 2.14 -22.44 14.85
C SER A 49 2.44 -23.68 15.70
N GLY A 50 1.81 -24.80 15.35
CA GLY A 50 1.96 -26.11 15.99
C GLY A 50 3.31 -26.80 15.74
N GLY A 51 4.02 -26.42 14.68
CA GLY A 51 5.29 -27.06 14.32
C GLY A 51 5.48 -27.17 12.81
N SER A 52 6.55 -27.87 12.39
CA SER A 52 6.85 -28.10 10.97
C SER A 52 5.79 -28.96 10.28
N ASP A 53 5.31 -30.01 10.95
CA ASP A 53 4.40 -30.98 10.33
C ASP A 53 3.03 -30.34 10.05
N GLU A 54 2.55 -29.49 10.97
CA GLU A 54 1.32 -28.72 10.79
C GLU A 54 1.45 -27.70 9.64
N ARG A 55 2.61 -27.02 9.53
CA ARG A 55 2.90 -26.09 8.42
C ARG A 55 2.91 -26.82 7.07
N ASP A 56 3.59 -27.96 6.98
CA ASP A 56 3.66 -28.75 5.75
C ASP A 56 2.26 -29.19 5.30
N LEU A 57 1.38 -29.55 6.25
CA LEU A 57 -0.01 -29.92 5.94
C LEU A 57 -0.86 -28.72 5.52
N ALA A 58 -0.70 -27.59 6.21
CA ALA A 58 -1.41 -26.35 5.90
C ALA A 58 -1.00 -25.82 4.51
N GLU A 59 0.29 -25.83 4.20
CA GLU A 59 0.86 -25.45 2.91
C GLU A 59 0.34 -26.37 1.79
N ARG A 60 0.34 -27.69 1.99
CA ARG A 60 -0.25 -28.64 1.03
C ARG A 60 -1.73 -28.40 0.79
N TRP A 61 -2.49 -28.07 1.84
CA TRP A 61 -3.89 -27.71 1.69
C TRP A 61 -4.04 -26.43 0.86
N TYR A 62 -3.21 -25.42 1.12
CA TYR A 62 -3.20 -24.15 0.39
C TYR A 62 -2.95 -24.38 -1.11
N TYR A 63 -1.83 -25.02 -1.47
CA TYR A 63 -1.50 -25.25 -2.87
C TYR A 63 -2.59 -26.09 -3.57
N ARG A 64 -3.04 -27.19 -2.97
CA ARG A 64 -4.09 -28.01 -3.60
C ARG A 64 -5.43 -27.30 -3.78
N SER A 65 -5.74 -26.34 -2.91
CA SER A 65 -7.04 -25.66 -2.92
C SER A 65 -7.04 -24.42 -3.81
N PHE A 66 -5.90 -23.72 -3.91
CA PHE A 66 -5.83 -22.38 -4.49
C PHE A 66 -4.80 -22.21 -5.62
N GLU A 67 -3.80 -23.08 -5.75
CA GLU A 67 -2.74 -22.92 -6.78
C GLU A 67 -3.32 -22.87 -8.20
N MET A 68 -4.33 -23.69 -8.48
CA MET A 68 -5.03 -23.69 -9.77
C MET A 68 -6.16 -22.65 -9.87
N MET A 69 -6.45 -21.92 -8.78
CA MET A 69 -7.50 -20.90 -8.72
C MET A 69 -6.93 -19.47 -8.63
N GLY A 70 -5.60 -19.31 -8.62
CA GLY A 70 -4.96 -18.00 -8.64
C GLY A 70 -5.32 -17.23 -9.90
N GLU A 71 -5.73 -15.98 -9.73
CA GLU A 71 -5.92 -15.10 -10.88
C GLU A 71 -4.56 -14.69 -11.45
N ASP A 72 -4.47 -14.61 -12.77
CA ASP A 72 -3.24 -14.23 -13.43
C ASP A 72 -2.93 -12.71 -13.39
N THR A 73 -3.44 -11.97 -12.39
CA THR A 73 -3.37 -10.50 -12.31
C THR A 73 -2.04 -9.97 -11.78
N PHE A 74 -1.81 -8.67 -11.98
CA PHE A 74 -0.65 -7.97 -11.46
C PHE A 74 -0.63 -7.96 -9.93
N VAL A 75 -1.78 -7.74 -9.29
CA VAL A 75 -1.89 -7.80 -7.82
C VAL A 75 -1.51 -9.19 -7.31
N SER A 76 -1.99 -10.27 -7.94
CA SER A 76 -1.60 -11.62 -7.55
C SER A 76 -0.11 -11.88 -7.74
N TYR A 77 0.50 -11.31 -8.79
CA TYR A 77 1.94 -11.41 -9.00
C TYR A 77 2.72 -10.68 -7.90
N LEU A 78 2.32 -9.46 -7.55
CA LEU A 78 2.97 -8.70 -6.47
C LEU A 78 2.80 -9.39 -5.11
N CYS A 79 1.64 -9.99 -4.83
CA CYS A 79 1.40 -10.70 -3.57
C CYS A 79 2.15 -12.04 -3.44
N SER A 80 2.85 -12.49 -4.50
CA SER A 80 3.69 -13.68 -4.43
C SER A 80 4.96 -13.45 -3.61
N ASP A 81 5.33 -12.20 -3.38
CA ASP A 81 6.50 -11.78 -2.63
C ASP A 81 6.17 -10.51 -1.82
N GLU A 82 6.26 -10.60 -0.50
CA GLU A 82 5.96 -9.47 0.42
C GLU A 82 6.82 -8.25 0.08
N ASP A 83 8.09 -8.45 -0.29
CA ASP A 83 9.01 -7.37 -0.63
C ASP A 83 8.58 -6.64 -1.92
N MET A 84 7.97 -7.34 -2.88
CA MET A 84 7.49 -6.73 -4.13
C MET A 84 6.28 -5.83 -3.90
N ILE A 85 5.30 -6.28 -3.09
CA ILE A 85 4.13 -5.46 -2.81
C ILE A 85 4.50 -4.25 -1.94
N GLU A 86 5.44 -4.41 -0.99
CA GLU A 86 5.98 -3.30 -0.21
C GLU A 86 6.71 -2.28 -1.08
N GLU A 87 7.56 -2.73 -2.02
CA GLU A 87 8.23 -1.84 -2.99
C GLU A 87 7.20 -1.00 -3.77
N VAL A 88 6.18 -1.65 -4.33
CA VAL A 88 5.14 -0.96 -5.12
C VAL A 88 4.33 0.01 -4.26
N MET A 89 4.04 -0.33 -3.00
CA MET A 89 3.40 0.57 -2.04
C MET A 89 4.24 1.82 -1.79
N GLU A 90 5.56 1.66 -1.61
CA GLU A 90 6.46 2.80 -1.44
C GLU A 90 6.50 3.69 -2.67
N LEU A 91 6.64 3.11 -3.87
CA LEU A 91 6.66 3.84 -5.14
C LEU A 91 5.41 4.69 -5.31
N LYS A 92 4.21 4.10 -5.16
CA LYS A 92 2.94 4.83 -5.27
C LYS A 92 2.78 5.87 -4.16
N GLY A 93 3.29 5.60 -2.96
CA GLY A 93 3.31 6.55 -1.86
C GLY A 93 4.20 7.77 -2.14
N ARG A 94 5.36 7.57 -2.78
CA ARG A 94 6.28 8.65 -3.20
C ARG A 94 5.65 9.49 -4.31
N ILE A 95 5.11 8.85 -5.36
CA ILE A 95 4.40 9.54 -6.45
C ILE A 95 3.28 10.41 -5.90
N THR A 96 2.39 9.85 -5.06
CA THR A 96 1.26 10.59 -4.49
C THR A 96 1.72 11.82 -3.68
N LYS A 97 2.79 11.68 -2.88
CA LYS A 97 3.34 12.79 -2.09
C LYS A 97 3.93 13.89 -2.99
N SER A 98 4.71 13.51 -4.00
CA SER A 98 5.30 14.45 -4.95
C SER A 98 4.23 15.18 -5.76
N GLU A 99 3.18 14.49 -6.23
CA GLU A 99 2.06 15.12 -6.95
C GLU A 99 1.29 16.11 -6.06
N GLN A 100 1.05 15.77 -4.79
CA GLN A 100 0.45 16.67 -3.81
C GLN A 100 1.32 17.92 -3.61
N TYR A 101 2.63 17.74 -3.43
CA TYR A 101 3.56 18.84 -3.27
C TYR A 101 3.61 19.74 -4.51
N ILE A 102 3.68 19.16 -5.71
CA ILE A 102 3.60 19.91 -6.98
C ILE A 102 2.32 20.74 -7.05
N SER A 103 1.18 20.18 -6.63
CA SER A 103 -0.10 20.91 -6.58
C SER A 103 -0.06 22.08 -5.61
N GLU A 104 0.54 21.90 -4.43
CA GLU A 104 0.73 22.94 -3.43
C GLU A 104 1.64 24.08 -3.93
N VAL A 105 2.75 23.75 -4.59
CA VAL A 105 3.67 24.75 -5.16
C VAL A 105 3.01 25.51 -6.31
N LYS A 106 2.25 24.84 -7.20
CA LYS A 106 1.47 25.52 -8.24
C LYS A 106 0.47 26.51 -7.63
N LYS A 107 -0.21 26.12 -6.55
CA LYS A 107 -1.14 27.00 -5.84
C LYS A 107 -0.41 28.18 -5.18
N ARG A 108 0.79 27.98 -4.64
CA ARG A 108 1.65 29.08 -4.15
C ARG A 108 1.89 30.08 -5.29
N ILE A 109 2.36 29.63 -6.45
CA ILE A 109 2.60 30.48 -7.62
C ILE A 109 1.31 31.25 -8.00
N GLU A 110 0.18 30.58 -8.17
CA GLU A 110 -1.08 31.24 -8.56
C GLU A 110 -1.56 32.31 -7.57
N THR A 111 -1.48 32.01 -6.28
CA THR A 111 -2.01 32.89 -5.22
C THR A 111 -1.04 33.97 -4.78
N GLY A 112 0.27 33.78 -5.01
CA GLY A 112 1.29 34.59 -4.38
C GLY A 112 1.23 34.51 -2.85
N GLU A 113 0.83 33.36 -2.29
CA GLU A 113 0.84 33.12 -0.85
C GLU A 113 2.02 32.21 -0.49
N ARG A 114 2.76 32.57 0.56
CA ARG A 114 3.81 31.72 1.12
C ARG A 114 3.38 31.22 2.50
N ILE A 115 3.55 29.91 2.69
CA ILE A 115 3.36 29.26 3.98
C ILE A 115 4.70 29.25 4.69
N PHE A 116 4.77 29.91 5.85
CA PHE A 116 5.93 29.86 6.74
C PHE A 116 5.64 28.85 7.85
N VAL A 117 6.47 27.83 8.00
CA VAL A 117 6.34 26.88 9.11
C VAL A 117 7.36 27.25 10.19
N HIS A 118 6.87 27.67 11.35
CA HIS A 118 7.71 28.00 12.50
C HIS A 118 7.27 27.21 13.72
N TYR A 119 8.19 26.43 14.32
CA TYR A 119 7.90 25.52 15.44
C TYR A 119 6.67 24.62 15.21
N GLY A 120 6.52 24.07 14.00
CA GLY A 120 5.40 23.18 13.65
C GLY A 120 4.05 23.89 13.46
N LYS A 121 4.00 25.22 13.47
CA LYS A 121 2.81 26.00 13.12
C LYS A 121 2.98 26.60 11.72
N ALA A 122 2.05 26.30 10.83
CA ALA A 122 1.96 26.92 9.52
C ALA A 122 1.25 28.26 9.63
N ASP A 123 1.96 29.36 9.36
CA ASP A 123 1.41 30.70 9.24
C ASP A 123 1.38 31.10 7.76
N LYS A 124 0.26 31.63 7.31
CA LYS A 124 0.07 32.04 5.91
C LYS A 124 0.37 33.52 5.81
N LYS A 125 1.45 33.88 5.11
CA LYS A 125 1.73 35.28 4.78
C LYS A 125 1.45 35.50 3.30
N SER A 126 0.52 36.39 3.01
CA SER A 126 0.32 36.86 1.64
C SER A 126 1.57 37.65 1.22
N LEU A 127 2.16 37.32 0.07
CA LEU A 127 3.29 38.06 -0.50
C LEU A 127 2.87 39.46 -0.96
N ILE A 128 1.56 39.77 -0.99
CA ILE A 128 1.01 41.09 -1.31
C ILE A 128 1.23 42.08 -0.16
N ALA A 129 1.39 41.59 1.08
CA ALA A 129 1.54 42.42 2.27
C ALA A 129 3.00 42.60 2.75
N ALA A 130 3.96 41.90 2.13
CA ALA A 130 5.39 41.93 2.47
C ALA A 130 6.20 42.42 1.26
N THR A 131 7.35 43.06 1.49
CA THR A 131 8.26 43.38 0.38
C THR A 131 9.04 42.13 -0.04
N TRP A 132 9.45 42.03 -1.32
CA TRP A 132 10.27 40.91 -1.79
C TRP A 132 11.58 40.77 -1.00
N GLU A 133 12.14 41.91 -0.56
CA GLU A 133 13.32 41.97 0.30
C GLU A 133 13.07 41.36 1.69
N GLU A 134 11.91 41.60 2.31
CA GLU A 134 11.49 40.93 3.56
C GLU A 134 11.31 39.41 3.40
N LEU A 135 11.06 38.96 2.18
CA LEU A 135 10.85 37.55 1.84
C LEU A 135 12.14 36.84 1.43
N GLY A 136 13.24 37.59 1.30
CA GLY A 136 14.55 37.07 0.89
C GLY A 136 14.71 36.89 -0.63
N TYR A 137 13.89 37.57 -1.44
CA TYR A 137 13.89 37.47 -2.90
C TYR A 137 14.17 38.82 -3.57
N GLU A 138 14.84 38.78 -4.71
CA GLU A 138 15.10 39.96 -5.53
C GLU A 138 13.82 40.48 -6.23
N SER A 139 12.94 39.56 -6.64
CA SER A 139 11.68 39.90 -7.31
C SER A 139 10.68 38.74 -7.26
N ARG A 140 9.47 39.00 -7.77
CA ARG A 140 8.45 37.98 -8.00
C ARG A 140 8.97 36.88 -8.92
N GLU A 141 9.62 37.26 -10.01
CA GLU A 141 10.18 36.35 -11.00
C GLU A 141 11.26 35.44 -10.41
N ALA A 142 12.08 35.96 -9.49
CA ALA A 142 13.08 35.16 -8.78
C ALA A 142 12.43 34.06 -7.93
N TRP A 143 11.32 34.38 -7.25
CA TRP A 143 10.56 33.41 -6.46
C TRP A 143 9.80 32.39 -7.31
N ASP A 144 9.14 32.85 -8.38
CA ASP A 144 8.44 31.96 -9.31
C ASP A 144 9.42 30.94 -9.93
N LYS A 145 10.64 31.38 -10.27
CA LYS A 145 11.70 30.50 -10.78
C LYS A 145 12.14 29.44 -9.77
N GLU A 146 12.24 29.78 -8.48
CA GLU A 146 12.51 28.78 -7.44
C GLU A 146 11.36 27.77 -7.33
N CYS A 147 10.12 28.23 -7.34
CA CYS A 147 8.96 27.33 -7.30
C CYS A 147 8.87 26.44 -8.54
N GLU A 148 9.24 26.95 -9.73
CA GLU A 148 9.33 26.16 -10.95
C GLU A 148 10.42 25.09 -10.85
N GLU A 149 11.54 25.40 -10.20
CA GLU A 149 12.61 24.44 -9.91
C GLU A 149 12.15 23.36 -8.94
N GLU A 150 11.48 23.72 -7.83
CA GLU A 150 10.86 22.78 -6.89
C GLU A 150 9.91 21.81 -7.64
N ILE A 151 9.05 22.34 -8.53
CA ILE A 151 8.15 21.51 -9.35
C ILE A 151 8.93 20.60 -10.31
N ARG A 152 10.05 21.08 -10.85
CA ARG A 152 10.89 20.30 -11.79
C ARG A 152 11.52 19.11 -11.09
N GLU A 153 12.13 19.31 -9.94
CA GLU A 153 12.75 18.26 -9.13
C GLU A 153 11.72 17.19 -8.72
N GLU A 154 10.54 17.60 -8.29
CA GLU A 154 9.49 16.66 -7.88
C GLU A 154 8.89 15.89 -9.06
N LYS A 155 8.84 16.50 -10.26
CA LYS A 155 8.46 15.78 -11.49
C LYS A 155 9.50 14.72 -11.87
N GLU A 156 10.78 14.96 -11.61
CA GLU A 156 11.84 13.97 -11.82
C GLU A 156 11.63 12.77 -10.88
N ILE A 157 11.32 13.03 -9.59
CA ILE A 157 10.95 11.98 -8.63
C ILE A 157 9.74 11.17 -9.14
N VAL A 158 8.66 11.84 -9.57
CA VAL A 158 7.48 11.14 -10.11
C VAL A 158 7.88 10.26 -11.30
N SER A 159 8.64 10.81 -12.25
CA SER A 159 9.09 10.09 -13.46
C SER A 159 9.92 8.85 -13.10
N GLU A 160 10.90 8.96 -12.20
CA GLU A 160 11.76 7.84 -11.78
C GLU A 160 10.94 6.72 -11.12
N ASN A 161 9.99 7.08 -10.26
CA ASN A 161 9.15 6.09 -9.58
C ASN A 161 8.14 5.44 -10.54
N GLU A 162 7.60 6.18 -11.51
CA GLU A 162 6.73 5.64 -12.57
C GLU A 162 7.50 4.68 -13.49
N GLU A 163 8.75 5.01 -13.85
CA GLU A 163 9.62 4.14 -14.63
C GLU A 163 9.90 2.82 -13.90
N ARG A 164 10.19 2.88 -12.60
CA ARG A 164 10.38 1.68 -11.78
C ARG A 164 9.11 0.83 -11.70
N LEU A 165 7.95 1.45 -11.51
CA LEU A 165 6.67 0.74 -11.50
C LEU A 165 6.39 0.06 -12.85
N LYS A 166 6.74 0.72 -13.95
CA LYS A 166 6.62 0.18 -15.30
C LYS A 166 7.57 -0.99 -15.54
N GLU A 167 8.80 -0.95 -15.02
CA GLU A 167 9.73 -2.08 -15.08
C GLU A 167 9.16 -3.33 -14.38
N ILE A 168 8.57 -3.15 -13.19
CA ILE A 168 7.92 -4.25 -12.44
C ILE A 168 6.75 -4.82 -13.24
N TRP A 169 5.94 -3.95 -13.85
CA TRP A 169 4.87 -4.37 -14.76
C TRP A 169 5.40 -5.15 -15.98
N GLU A 170 6.49 -4.72 -16.61
CA GLU A 170 7.09 -5.45 -17.72
C GLU A 170 7.61 -6.83 -17.30
N ASN A 171 8.14 -6.96 -16.08
CA ASN A 171 8.54 -8.25 -15.53
C ASN A 171 7.34 -9.18 -15.34
N PHE A 172 6.22 -8.66 -14.83
CA PHE A 172 4.94 -9.39 -14.78
C PHE A 172 4.50 -9.87 -16.17
N GLN A 173 4.51 -8.99 -17.17
CA GLN A 173 4.14 -9.33 -18.56
C GLN A 173 5.03 -10.42 -19.15
N ARG A 174 6.34 -10.42 -18.85
CA ARG A 174 7.27 -11.48 -19.27
C ARG A 174 7.01 -12.80 -18.55
N ALA A 175 6.68 -12.74 -17.26
CA ALA A 175 6.39 -13.93 -16.45
C ALA A 175 5.05 -14.59 -16.84
N ARG A 176 4.06 -13.80 -17.26
CA ARG A 176 2.73 -14.28 -17.64
C ARG A 176 2.40 -13.95 -19.09
N ALA A 177 2.87 -14.83 -19.97
CA ALA A 177 2.88 -14.69 -21.43
C ALA A 177 1.52 -14.66 -22.15
N SER A 178 0.37 -14.48 -21.48
CA SER A 178 -0.94 -14.55 -22.17
C SER A 178 -2.08 -13.70 -21.62
N GLN A 179 -1.82 -12.55 -20.98
CA GLN A 179 -2.91 -11.66 -20.59
C GLN A 179 -3.13 -10.49 -21.56
N SER A 180 -4.41 -10.21 -21.82
CA SER A 180 -4.89 -9.06 -22.60
C SER A 180 -5.12 -7.81 -21.75
N ALA A 181 -4.86 -7.87 -20.44
CA ALA A 181 -5.12 -6.77 -19.52
C ALA A 181 -4.15 -5.61 -19.78
N THR A 182 -4.67 -4.40 -19.83
CA THR A 182 -3.86 -3.20 -20.06
C THR A 182 -3.17 -2.76 -18.78
N TYR A 183 -2.11 -1.96 -18.92
CA TYR A 183 -1.43 -1.36 -17.77
C TYR A 183 -2.41 -0.55 -16.91
N GLU A 184 -3.26 0.26 -17.54
CA GLU A 184 -4.22 1.11 -16.86
C GLU A 184 -5.26 0.31 -16.05
N GLU A 185 -5.75 -0.81 -16.60
CA GLU A 185 -6.70 -1.69 -15.92
C GLU A 185 -6.08 -2.33 -14.67
N GLU A 186 -4.86 -2.85 -14.77
CA GLU A 186 -4.18 -3.50 -13.65
C GLU A 186 -3.70 -2.50 -12.60
N MET A 187 -3.28 -1.29 -12.98
CA MET A 187 -2.96 -0.22 -12.04
C MET A 187 -4.19 0.21 -11.23
N LYS A 188 -5.36 0.25 -11.86
CA LYS A 188 -6.61 0.56 -11.14
C LYS A 188 -6.95 -0.52 -10.10
N LYS A 189 -6.81 -1.80 -10.46
CA LYS A 189 -7.01 -2.91 -9.51
C LYS A 189 -6.02 -2.83 -8.35
N LEU A 190 -4.77 -2.48 -8.64
CA LEU A 190 -3.75 -2.25 -7.63
C LEU A 190 -4.12 -1.09 -6.70
N ASP A 191 -4.62 0.02 -7.22
CA ASP A 191 -5.11 1.14 -6.40
C ASP A 191 -6.23 0.71 -5.44
N GLU A 192 -7.23 -0.02 -5.96
CA GLU A 192 -8.33 -0.55 -5.15
C GLU A 192 -7.81 -1.51 -4.06
N PHE A 193 -6.87 -2.40 -4.41
CA PHE A 193 -6.23 -3.32 -3.47
C PHE A 193 -5.46 -2.58 -2.37
N LEU A 194 -4.64 -1.59 -2.73
CA LEU A 194 -3.83 -0.84 -1.76
C LEU A 194 -4.69 0.01 -0.81
N GLU A 195 -5.83 0.51 -1.28
CA GLU A 195 -6.79 1.20 -0.42
C GLU A 195 -7.38 0.23 0.63
N GLU A 196 -7.76 -0.98 0.23
CA GLU A 196 -8.26 -2.02 1.13
C GLU A 196 -7.18 -2.51 2.11
N TYR A 197 -5.98 -2.78 1.59
CA TYR A 197 -4.83 -3.20 2.38
C TYR A 197 -4.48 -2.15 3.45
N GLY A 198 -4.41 -0.88 3.03
CA GLY A 198 -4.15 0.24 3.93
C GLY A 198 -5.24 0.47 4.99
N LYS A 199 -6.49 0.05 4.75
CA LYS A 199 -7.55 0.09 5.79
C LYS A 199 -7.43 -1.06 6.78
N SER A 200 -6.89 -2.19 6.35
CA SER A 200 -6.84 -3.44 7.12
C SER A 200 -5.70 -3.45 8.15
N PHE A 201 -4.64 -2.66 7.94
CA PHE A 201 -3.42 -2.67 8.74
C PHE A 201 -2.98 -1.28 9.25
N ARG A 202 -3.93 -0.36 9.47
CA ARG A 202 -3.69 1.00 10.02
C ARG A 202 -4.01 1.13 11.50
#